data_AF-A0A355CLS8-F1
#
_entry.id   AF-A0A355CLS8-F1
#
_cell.length_a   1.000
_cell.length_b   1.000
_cell.length_c   1.000
_cell.angle_alpha   90.00
_cell.angle_beta   90.00
_cell.angle_gamma   90.00
#
_symmetry.space_group_name_H-M   'P 1'
#
loop_
_entity.id
_entity.type
_entity.pdbx_description
1 polymer ?
#
loop_
_entity_poly.entity_id
_entity_poly.type
_entity_poly.pdbx_seq_one_letter_code
_entity_poly.pdbx_strand_id
1 'polypeptide(L)' 'MVLFGFGKKSSLPSPQDALPGRAESMPIPANHFVNGNPLKSPFPTGME' A
#
# COMPACT_ATOMS: atom_id res chain seq x y z
N MET A 1 19.14 -13.76 33.42
CA MET A 1 18.50 -12.44 33.28
C MET A 1 19.05 -11.77 32.02
N VAL A 2 18.44 -12.00 30.86
CA VAL A 2 18.65 -11.14 29.68
C VAL A 2 17.30 -10.53 29.38
N LEU A 3 17.25 -9.24 29.68
CA LEU A 3 16.12 -8.34 29.68
C LEU A 3 16.11 -7.63 28.31
N PHE A 4 14.97 -7.65 27.61
CA PHE A 4 14.66 -6.99 26.32
C PHE A 4 15.14 -7.66 25.01
N GLY A 5 14.16 -7.88 24.12
CA GLY A 5 14.21 -8.75 22.96
C GLY A 5 15.07 -8.27 21.79
N PHE A 6 15.91 -9.16 21.30
CA PHE A 6 16.47 -9.12 19.94
C PHE A 6 15.40 -9.58 18.94
N GLY A 7 14.32 -8.81 18.82
CA GLY A 7 13.36 -8.99 17.74
C GLY A 7 14.11 -8.89 16.42
N LYS A 8 13.86 -9.84 15.50
CA LYS A 8 14.34 -9.74 14.12
C LYS A 8 13.97 -8.35 13.62
N LYS A 9 14.93 -7.56 13.15
CA LYS A 9 14.63 -6.28 12.48
C LYS A 9 13.54 -6.56 11.44
N SER A 10 12.57 -5.66 11.31
CA SER A 10 11.61 -5.76 10.21
C SER A 10 12.42 -5.93 8.92
N SER A 11 12.26 -7.08 8.30
CA SER A 11 12.96 -7.48 7.08
C SER A 11 11.90 -7.72 6.03
N LEU A 12 12.22 -7.41 4.78
CA LEU A 12 11.32 -7.68 3.68
C LEU A 12 11.05 -9.20 3.64
N PRO A 13 9.78 -9.65 3.52
CA PRO A 13 9.49 -11.07 3.39
C PRO A 13 10.17 -11.64 2.15
N SER A 14 10.57 -12.91 2.22
CA SER A 14 11.02 -13.63 1.03
C SER A 14 9.85 -13.83 0.06
N PRO A 15 10.10 -14.09 -1.24
CA PRO A 15 9.02 -14.35 -2.21
C PRO A 15 8.07 -15.47 -1.78
N GLN A 16 8.57 -16.51 -1.10
CA GLN A 16 7.77 -17.63 -0.60
C GLN A 16 6.94 -17.32 0.66
N ASP A 17 7.33 -16.30 1.43
CA ASP A 17 6.60 -15.87 2.63
C ASP A 17 5.54 -14.80 2.32
N ALA A 18 5.57 -14.23 1.11
CA ALA A 18 4.60 -13.25 0.67
C ALA A 18 3.21 -13.89 0.54
N LEU A 19 2.19 -13.19 1.04
CA LEU A 19 0.80 -13.60 0.84
C LEU A 19 0.46 -13.57 -0.66
N PRO A 20 -0.42 -14.46 -1.15
CA PRO A 20 -0.76 -14.57 -2.58
C PRO A 20 -1.49 -13.35 -3.15
N GLY A 21 -1.86 -12.37 -2.33
CA GLY A 21 -2.60 -11.17 -2.74
C GLY A 21 -4.05 -11.49 -3.10
N ARG A 22 -4.64 -10.64 -3.96
CA ARG A 22 -6.00 -10.80 -4.49
C ARG A 22 -6.04 -10.37 -5.95
N ALA A 23 -6.86 -11.02 -6.75
CA ALA A 23 -7.07 -10.66 -8.16
C ALA A 23 -7.91 -9.38 -8.31
N GLU A 24 -8.90 -9.20 -7.45
CA GLU A 24 -9.82 -8.06 -7.51
C GLU A 24 -9.22 -6.83 -6.82
N SER A 25 -9.31 -5.69 -7.51
CA SER A 25 -8.91 -4.39 -6.95
C SER A 25 -9.86 -3.97 -5.82
N MET A 26 -9.32 -3.34 -4.77
CA MET A 26 -10.17 -2.78 -3.72
C MET A 26 -10.96 -1.58 -4.26
N PRO A 27 -12.25 -1.44 -3.91
CA PRO A 27 -13.04 -0.29 -4.32
C PRO A 27 -12.49 0.97 -3.66
N ILE A 28 -12.44 2.06 -4.42
CA ILE A 28 -12.13 3.39 -3.91
C ILE A 28 -13.18 4.39 -4.40
N PRO A 29 -13.40 5.50 -3.68
CA PRO A 29 -14.22 6.60 -4.18
C PRO A 29 -13.68 7.15 -5.49
N ALA A 30 -14.53 7.73 -6.33
CA ALA A 30 -14.11 8.35 -7.58
C ALA A 30 -13.23 9.59 -7.35
N ASN A 31 -13.50 10.34 -6.28
CA ASN A 31 -12.91 11.65 -6.01
C ASN A 31 -12.22 11.68 -4.65
N HIS A 32 -11.16 12.47 -4.58
CA HIS A 32 -10.42 12.74 -3.35
C HIS A 32 -11.31 13.51 -2.37
N PHE A 33 -11.35 13.05 -1.13
CA PHE A 33 -12.29 13.55 -0.12
C PHE A 33 -12.19 15.06 0.13
N VAL A 34 -10.97 15.61 0.16
CA VAL A 34 -10.73 17.03 0.46
C VAL A 34 -10.93 17.95 -0.76
N ASN A 35 -10.23 17.69 -1.87
CA ASN A 35 -10.16 18.61 -3.01
C ASN A 35 -11.05 18.22 -4.20
N GLY A 36 -11.72 17.07 -4.15
CA GLY A 36 -12.63 16.63 -5.21
C GLY A 36 -11.95 16.14 -6.51
N ASN A 37 -10.63 16.19 -6.62
CA ASN A 37 -9.92 15.72 -7.82
C ASN A 37 -10.04 14.19 -7.99
N PRO A 38 -10.00 13.65 -9.22
CA PRO A 38 -10.12 12.21 -9.46
C PRO A 38 -8.97 11.42 -8.81
N LEU A 39 -9.29 10.28 -8.17
CA LEU A 39 -8.29 9.39 -7.55
C LEU A 39 -7.73 8.34 -8.52
N LYS A 40 -8.36 8.17 -9.69
CA LYS A 40 -7.91 7.28 -10.77
C LYS A 40 -7.69 8.07 -12.04
N SER A 41 -6.82 7.54 -12.89
CA SER A 41 -6.61 8.03 -14.25
C SER A 41 -7.91 7.97 -15.08
N PRO A 42 -8.03 8.80 -16.14
CA PRO A 42 -7.05 9.76 -16.64
C PRO A 42 -6.91 10.99 -15.74
N PHE A 43 -5.67 11.39 -15.51
CA PHE A 43 -5.36 12.63 -14.80
C PHE A 43 -5.27 13.80 -15.78
N PRO A 44 -5.59 15.04 -15.34
CA PRO A 44 -5.28 16.25 -16.09
C PRO A 44 -3.88 16.27 -16.70
N THR A 45 -3.78 16.74 -17.93
CA THR A 45 -2.52 16.86 -18.68
C THR A 45 -1.50 17.71 -17.92
N GLY A 46 -0.26 17.23 -17.84
CA GLY A 46 0.85 17.95 -17.20
C GLY A 46 1.02 17.69 -15.69
N MET A 47 0.31 16.71 -15.13
CA MET A 47 0.56 16.24 -13.75
C MET A 47 1.51 15.03 -13.75
N GLU A 48 2.46 15.03 -12.81
CA GLU A 48 3.46 13.97 -12.57
C GLU A 48 3.50 13.57 -11.09
#